data_AF-A0A023H3L6-F1
#
_entry.id   AF-A0A023H3L6-F1
#
_cell.length_a   1.000
_cell.length_b   1.000
_cell.length_c   1.000
_cell.angle_alpha   90.00
_cell.angle_beta   90.00
_cell.angle_gamma   90.00
#
_symmetry.space_group_name_H-M   'P 1'
#
loop_
_entity.id
_entity.type
_entity.pdbx_description
1 polymer ?
#
loop_
_entity_poly.entity_id
_entity_poly.type
_entity_poly.pdbx_seq_one_letter_code
_entity_poly.pdbx_strand_id
1 'polypeptide(L)' 'NAMANHGILPHDGKNIQFKEMGRLIRATYNFSPSFCYFVPNYAATMLKKDYSKDTIDLADLDLHNGIEHDA' A
#
# COMPACT_ATOMS: atom_id res chain seq x y z
N ASN A 1 -5.42 3.62 5.92
CA ASN A 1 -6.47 3.77 6.96
C ASN A 1 -7.86 4.05 6.40
N ALA A 2 -8.13 5.19 5.73
CA ALA A 2 -9.49 5.49 5.24
C ALA A 2 -10.11 4.35 4.40
N MET A 3 -9.40 3.82 3.40
CA MET A 3 -9.88 2.68 2.61
C MET A 3 -10.22 1.43 3.44
N ALA A 4 -9.45 1.11 4.48
CA ALA A 4 -9.75 -0.03 5.38
C ALA A 4 -10.97 0.24 6.26
N ASN A 5 -11.10 1.45 6.78
CA ASN A 5 -12.25 1.88 7.57
C ASN A 5 -13.56 1.85 6.76
N HIS A 6 -13.46 2.04 5.44
CA HIS A 6 -14.60 1.97 4.51
C HIS A 6 -14.77 0.60 3.83
N GLY A 7 -14.02 -0.44 4.25
CA GLY A 7 -14.15 -1.79 3.71
C GLY A 7 -13.67 -1.96 2.26
N ILE A 8 -12.92 -0.99 1.73
CA ILE A 8 -12.30 -1.06 0.41
C ILE A 8 -11.02 -1.90 0.47
N LEU A 9 -10.23 -1.72 1.53
CA LEU A 9 -9.18 -2.67 1.94
C LEU A 9 -9.74 -3.57 3.06
N PRO A 10 -9.11 -4.72 3.34
CA PRO A 10 -9.40 -5.51 4.54
C PRO A 10 -9.48 -4.62 5.79
N HIS A 11 -10.55 -4.78 6.57
CA HIS A 11 -10.86 -3.88 7.68
C HIS A 11 -9.81 -3.95 8.80
N ASP A 12 -9.17 -5.10 8.98
CA ASP A 12 -8.07 -5.31 9.92
C ASP A 12 -6.72 -4.78 9.40
N GLY A 13 -6.68 -4.30 8.15
CA GLY A 13 -5.49 -3.76 7.51
C GLY A 13 -4.43 -4.80 7.17
N LYS A 14 -4.78 -6.09 7.03
CA LYS A 14 -3.80 -7.16 6.83
C LYS A 14 -3.90 -7.84 5.47
N ASN A 15 -2.80 -8.49 5.07
CA ASN A 15 -2.71 -9.37 3.91
C ASN A 15 -3.16 -8.72 2.58
N ILE A 16 -2.74 -7.48 2.35
CA ILE A 16 -3.14 -6.69 1.17
C ILE A 16 -2.15 -6.94 0.04
N GLN A 17 -2.61 -7.36 -1.14
CA GLN A 17 -1.72 -7.45 -2.30
C GLN A 17 -1.34 -6.05 -2.82
N PHE A 18 -0.06 -5.82 -3.11
CA PHE A 18 0.42 -4.52 -3.60
C PHE A 18 -0.28 -4.08 -4.90
N LYS A 19 -0.47 -5.01 -5.84
CA LYS A 19 -1.21 -4.76 -7.10
C LYS A 19 -2.66 -4.36 -6.86
N GLU A 20 -3.30 -4.97 -5.86
CA GLU A 20 -4.68 -4.67 -5.50
C GLU A 20 -4.77 -3.30 -4.83
N MET A 21 -3.85 -2.99 -3.90
CA MET A 21 -3.75 -1.68 -3.27
C MET A 21 -3.66 -0.57 -4.32
N GLY A 22 -2.76 -0.68 -5.30
CA GLY A 22 -2.62 0.33 -6.37
C GLY A 22 -3.90 0.50 -7.20
N ARG A 23 -4.56 -0.60 -7.57
CA ARG A 23 -5.83 -0.57 -8.31
C ARG A 23 -6.93 0.13 -7.52
N LEU A 24 -7.07 -0.20 -6.25
CA LEU A 24 -8.10 0.35 -5.37
C LEU A 24 -7.84 1.82 -5.07
N ILE A 25 -6.59 2.24 -4.82
CA ILE A 25 -6.25 3.67 -4.65
C ILE A 25 -6.71 4.48 -5.86
N ARG A 26 -6.43 4.01 -7.08
CA ARG A 26 -6.89 4.68 -8.31
C ARG A 26 -8.41 4.77 -8.37
N ALA A 27 -9.11 3.67 -8.10
CA ALA A 27 -10.57 3.63 -8.16
C ALA A 27 -11.23 4.52 -7.09
N THR A 28 -10.65 4.60 -5.89
CA THR A 28 -11.19 5.34 -4.76
C THR A 28 -10.88 6.83 -4.81
N TYR A 29 -9.66 7.20 -5.20
CA TYR A 29 -9.17 8.57 -5.10
C TYR A 29 -8.85 9.24 -6.43
N ASN A 30 -9.05 8.54 -7.56
CA ASN A 30 -8.74 9.05 -8.91
C ASN A 30 -7.28 9.53 -9.05
N PHE A 31 -6.36 8.88 -8.35
CA PHE A 31 -4.93 9.14 -8.49
C PHE A 31 -4.38 8.64 -9.82
N SER A 32 -3.30 9.27 -10.28
CA SER A 32 -2.68 8.89 -11.54
C SER A 32 -2.19 7.43 -11.50
N PRO A 33 -2.24 6.69 -12.63
CA PRO A 33 -1.76 5.31 -12.68
C PRO A 33 -0.29 5.17 -12.27
N SER A 34 0.55 6.15 -12.62
CA SER A 34 1.97 6.14 -12.27
C SER A 34 2.19 6.20 -10.76
N PHE A 35 1.47 7.06 -10.05
CA PHE A 35 1.56 7.16 -8.60
C PHE A 35 1.03 5.88 -7.91
N CYS A 36 -0.08 5.33 -8.41
CA CYS A 36 -0.67 4.10 -7.91
C CYS A 36 0.21 2.85 -8.11
N TYR A 37 1.15 2.90 -9.05
CA TYR A 37 2.18 1.87 -9.20
C TYR A 37 3.40 2.16 -8.33
N PHE A 38 3.92 3.38 -8.39
CA PHE A 38 5.17 3.75 -7.74
C PHE A 38 5.13 3.53 -6.23
N VAL A 39 4.10 4.02 -5.54
CA VAL A 39 4.06 3.95 -4.07
C VAL A 39 3.99 2.51 -3.55
N PRO A 40 3.07 1.64 -4.03
CA PRO A 40 3.05 0.25 -3.57
C PRO A 40 4.28 -0.56 -4.02
N ASN A 41 4.86 -0.27 -5.19
CA ASN A 41 6.11 -0.92 -5.63
C ASN A 41 7.32 -0.51 -4.79
N TYR A 42 7.38 0.77 -4.39
CA TYR A 42 8.41 1.26 -3.47
C TYR A 42 8.27 0.60 -2.09
N ALA A 43 7.06 0.51 -1.55
CA ALA A 43 6.79 -0.19 -0.30
C ALA A 43 7.22 -1.67 -0.35
N ALA A 44 6.93 -2.39 -1.45
CA ALA A 44 7.39 -3.76 -1.64
C ALA A 44 8.93 -3.86 -1.61
N THR A 45 9.61 -2.96 -2.33
CA THR A 45 11.09 -2.93 -2.38
C THR A 45 11.70 -2.63 -1.01
N MET A 46 11.17 -1.63 -0.31
CA MET A 46 11.56 -1.24 1.05
C MET A 46 11.47 -2.42 2.03
N LEU A 47 10.39 -3.21 1.94
CA LEU A 47 10.12 -4.36 2.80
C LEU A 47 10.81 -5.66 2.31
N LYS A 48 11.60 -5.60 1.23
CA LYS A 48 12.22 -6.76 0.57
C LYS A 48 11.19 -7.84 0.17
N LYS A 49 10.01 -7.40 -0.26
CA LYS A 49 8.88 -8.23 -0.72
C LYS A 49 8.74 -8.18 -2.24
N ASP A 50 8.18 -9.23 -2.82
CA ASP A 50 7.82 -9.29 -4.24
C ASP A 50 6.48 -8.58 -4.49
N TYR A 51 6.50 -7.46 -5.21
CA TYR A 51 5.31 -6.68 -5.56
C TYR A 51 4.16 -7.51 -6.20
N SER A 52 4.50 -8.57 -6.93
CA SER A 52 3.53 -9.37 -7.67
C SER A 52 2.94 -10.53 -6.87
N LYS A 53 3.62 -11.00 -5.83
CA LYS A 53 3.26 -12.24 -5.10
C LYS A 53 2.95 -12.00 -3.63
N ASP A 54 3.65 -11.07 -3.00
CA ASP A 54 3.59 -10.88 -1.56
C ASP A 54 2.49 -9.87 -1.18
N THR A 55 2.24 -9.81 0.11
CA THR A 55 1.25 -8.94 0.73
C THR A 55 1.89 -8.02 1.77
N ILE A 56 1.16 -6.95 2.08
CA ILE A 56 1.52 -5.95 3.08
C ILE A 56 0.42 -5.83 4.12
N ASP A 57 0.82 -5.68 5.38
CA ASP A 57 -0.06 -5.20 6.44
C ASP A 57 0.12 -3.69 6.57
N LEU A 58 -0.94 -2.93 6.84
CA LEU A 58 -0.84 -1.46 6.94
C LEU A 58 0.18 -1.00 7.98
N ALA A 59 0.40 -1.79 9.04
CA ALA A 59 1.41 -1.53 10.06
C ALA A 59 2.87 -1.69 9.55
N ASP A 60 3.09 -2.41 8.45
CA ASP A 60 4.43 -2.50 7.83
C ASP A 60 4.89 -1.13 7.28
N LEU A 61 3.96 -0.22 7.01
CA LEU A 61 4.26 1.14 6.53
C LEU A 61 4.83 2.05 7.63
N ASP A 62 4.74 1.64 8.90
CA ASP A 62 5.30 2.36 10.05
C ASP A 62 6.81 2.12 10.22
N LEU A 63 7.46 1.43 9.26
CA LEU A 63 8.91 1.24 9.25
C LEU A 63 9.64 2.58 9.11
N HIS A 64 10.33 2.98 10.18
CA HIS A 64 11.08 4.23 10.23
C HIS A 64 12.22 4.30 9.22
N ASN A 65 12.41 5.48 8.63
CA ASN A 65 13.29 5.72 7.47
C ASN A 65 12.92 4.92 6.21
N GLY A 66 11.65 4.58 6.10
CA GLY A 66 11.06 3.94 4.95
C GLY A 66 10.28 4.95 4.13
N ILE A 67 8.96 4.71 4.02
CA ILE A 67 8.01 5.77 3.64
C ILE A 67 7.76 6.69 4.83
N GLU A 68 7.71 6.13 6.04
CA GLU A 68 7.66 6.88 7.29
C GLU A 68 9.02 7.57 7.53
N HIS A 69 8.97 8.89 7.81
CA HIS A 69 10.14 9.77 7.98
C HIS A 69 9.80 10.95 8.90
N ASP A 70 10.84 11.50 9.54
CA ASP A 70 10.76 12.78 10.28
C ASP A 70 10.55 13.96 9.32
N ALA A 71 9.95 15.04 9.81
CA ALA A 71 9.63 16.25 9.03
C ALA A 71 10.80 17.22 8.85
#